data_AF-A0A2V5R608-F1
#
_entry.id   AF-A0A2V5R608-F1
#
_cell.length_a   1.000
_cell.length_b   1.000
_cell.length_c   1.000
_cell.angle_alpha   90.00
_cell.angle_beta   90.00
_cell.angle_gamma   90.00
#
_symmetry.space_group_name_H-M   'P 1'
#
loop_
_entity.id
_entity.type
_entity.pdbx_description
1 polymer ?
#
loop_
_entity_poly.entity_id
_entity_poly.type
_entity_poly.pdbx_seq_one_letter_code
_entity_poly.pdbx_strand_id
1 'polypeptide(L)'
;MAELLTVSALIDSSDERNRIARVSGAAAVDMETEFIARACAEHGVPLLSLRAITDTPRQAFPAPAKILFDMERQRTDYRQLSLYVLKNPASLWRLVRFGIRVAHARKALTETIVHLVRNL
;
A
#
# COMPACT_ATOMS: atom_id res chain seq x y z
N MET A 1 -19.33 0.90 7.43
CA MET A 1 -18.06 1.39 6.83
C MET A 1 -16.92 0.59 7.42
N ALA A 2 -15.90 0.25 6.64
CA ALA A 2 -14.75 -0.49 7.13
C ALA A 2 -13.76 0.46 7.81
N GLU A 3 -13.17 0.05 8.94
CA GLU A 3 -12.22 0.88 9.69
C GLU A 3 -10.83 0.85 9.03
N LEU A 4 -10.21 2.01 8.92
CA LEU A 4 -8.87 2.19 8.35
C LEU A 4 -7.93 2.70 9.45
N LEU A 5 -6.79 2.06 9.61
CA LEU A 5 -5.75 2.49 10.54
C LEU A 5 -4.66 3.24 9.78
N THR A 6 -4.33 4.45 10.23
CA THR A 6 -3.17 5.19 9.73
C THR A 6 -1.97 4.96 10.65
N VAL A 7 -0.82 4.60 10.08
CA VAL A 7 0.44 4.39 10.80
C VAL A 7 1.52 5.34 10.30
N SER A 8 2.46 5.71 11.16
CA SER A 8 3.52 6.67 10.83
C SER A 8 4.69 6.07 10.04
N ALA A 9 4.75 4.75 9.91
CA ALA A 9 5.85 4.06 9.24
C ALA A 9 5.38 2.78 8.55
N LEU A 10 6.13 2.37 7.53
CA LEU A 10 5.85 1.15 6.79
C LEU A 10 6.09 -0.09 7.67
N ILE A 11 5.14 -1.02 7.64
CA ILE A 11 5.21 -2.25 8.42
C ILE A 11 5.87 -3.36 7.57
N ASP A 12 7.14 -3.64 7.86
CA ASP A 12 7.94 -4.65 7.12
C ASP A 12 7.82 -6.07 7.72
N SER A 13 7.56 -6.16 9.03
CA SER A 13 7.47 -7.45 9.74
C SER A 13 6.08 -8.10 9.60
N SER A 14 6.06 -9.39 9.26
CA SER A 14 4.83 -10.21 9.28
C SER A 14 4.21 -10.27 10.67
N ASP A 15 5.05 -10.33 11.71
CA ASP A 15 4.58 -10.42 13.11
C ASP A 15 3.91 -9.13 13.52
N GLU A 16 4.48 -7.99 13.13
CA GLU A 16 3.89 -6.68 13.39
C GLU A 16 2.58 -6.50 12.63
N ARG A 17 2.53 -6.92 11.35
CA ARG A 17 1.27 -6.93 10.56
C ARG A 17 0.19 -7.77 11.24
N ASN A 18 0.52 -8.96 11.73
CA ASN A 18 -0.42 -9.86 12.41
C ASN A 18 -0.82 -9.33 13.79
N ARG A 19 0.09 -8.67 14.51
CA ARG A 19 -0.21 -7.98 15.77
C ARG A 19 -1.21 -6.85 15.52
N ILE A 20 -0.92 -5.97 14.57
CA ILE A 20 -1.79 -4.84 14.22
C ILE A 20 -3.16 -5.36 13.80
N ALA A 21 -3.24 -6.34 12.88
CA ALA A 21 -4.52 -6.89 12.43
C ALA A 21 -5.37 -7.46 13.58
N ARG A 22 -4.74 -8.11 14.58
CA ARG A 22 -5.45 -8.65 15.75
C ARG A 22 -5.89 -7.56 16.73
N VAL A 23 -5.07 -6.53 16.92
CA VAL A 23 -5.29 -5.49 17.95
C VAL A 23 -6.25 -4.42 17.45
N SER A 24 -6.11 -3.96 16.21
CA SER A 24 -6.91 -2.84 15.69
C SER A 24 -8.27 -3.27 15.13
N GLY A 25 -8.39 -4.50 14.62
CA GLY A 25 -9.59 -4.90 13.87
C GLY A 25 -9.79 -4.13 12.55
N ALA A 26 -8.82 -3.31 12.14
CA ALA A 26 -8.91 -2.50 10.94
C ALA A 26 -8.93 -3.36 9.68
N ALA A 27 -9.75 -2.97 8.70
CA ALA A 27 -9.86 -3.66 7.42
C ALA A 27 -8.67 -3.38 6.51
N ALA A 28 -8.02 -2.24 6.69
CA ALA A 28 -6.82 -1.86 5.95
C ALA A 28 -5.94 -0.91 6.79
N VAL A 29 -4.69 -0.79 6.37
CA VAL A 29 -3.70 0.09 6.98
C VAL A 29 -3.10 0.98 5.89
N ASP A 30 -2.94 2.27 6.16
CA ASP A 30 -2.25 3.23 5.30
C ASP A 30 -1.38 4.18 6.13
N MET A 31 -0.83 5.24 5.51
CA MET A 31 0.07 6.18 6.19
C MET A 31 -0.43 7.63 6.19
N GLU A 32 -1.55 7.93 5.51
CA GLU A 32 -1.96 9.31 5.25
C GLU A 32 -3.40 9.64 5.64
N THR A 33 -4.34 8.68 5.65
CA THR A 33 -5.77 9.00 5.69
C THR A 33 -6.19 9.78 6.92
N GLU A 34 -5.73 9.44 8.12
CA GLU A 34 -6.14 10.15 9.32
C GLU A 34 -5.76 11.64 9.26
N PHE A 35 -4.56 11.94 8.77
CA PHE A 35 -4.09 13.32 8.63
C PHE A 35 -4.92 14.09 7.59
N ILE A 36 -5.23 13.46 6.45
CA ILE A 36 -6.08 14.05 5.41
C ILE A 36 -7.50 14.27 5.93
N ALA A 37 -8.07 13.27 6.61
CA ALA A 37 -9.43 13.32 7.17
C ALA A 37 -9.57 14.43 8.21
N ARG A 38 -8.56 14.61 9.07
CA ARG A 38 -8.52 15.70 10.04
C ARG A 38 -8.52 17.07 9.35
N ALA A 39 -7.64 17.26 8.36
CA ALA A 39 -7.59 18.51 7.61
C ALA A 39 -8.91 18.81 6.88
N CYS A 40 -9.52 17.80 6.25
CA CYS A 40 -10.83 17.92 5.61
C CYS A 40 -11.93 18.31 6.61
N ALA A 41 -11.97 17.68 7.78
CA ALA A 41 -12.95 17.99 8.82
C ALA A 41 -12.80 19.42 9.35
N GLU A 42 -11.57 19.88 9.57
CA GLU A 42 -11.26 21.26 10.00
C GLU A 42 -11.75 22.32 8.99
N HIS A 43 -11.74 21.99 7.70
CA HIS A 43 -12.12 22.90 6.61
C HIS A 43 -13.53 22.64 6.07
N GLY A 44 -14.30 21.72 6.66
CA GLY A 44 -15.65 21.37 6.19
C GLY A 44 -15.70 20.74 4.80
N VAL A 45 -14.61 20.10 4.35
CA VAL A 45 -14.51 19.44 3.04
C VAL A 45 -14.98 17.99 3.15
N PRO A 46 -16.00 17.55 2.41
CA PRO A 46 -16.40 16.14 2.37
C PRO A 46 -15.25 15.25 1.85
N LEU A 47 -14.99 14.14 2.53
CA LEU A 47 -13.93 13.21 2.16
C LEU A 47 -14.49 11.80 1.96
N LEU A 48 -14.10 11.17 0.85
CA LEU A 48 -14.28 9.75 0.58
C LEU A 48 -12.91 9.11 0.33
N SER A 49 -12.52 8.14 1.16
CA SER A 49 -11.28 7.37 0.98
C SER A 49 -11.59 6.02 0.33
N LEU A 50 -11.06 5.79 -0.87
CA LEU A 50 -11.12 4.49 -1.56
C LEU A 50 -9.74 3.84 -1.57
N ARG A 51 -9.68 2.52 -1.31
CA ARG A 51 -8.44 1.76 -1.26
C ARG A 51 -8.54 0.49 -2.10
N ALA A 52 -7.52 0.25 -2.91
CA ALA A 52 -7.28 -1.04 -3.55
C ALA A 52 -6.17 -1.77 -2.79
N ILE A 53 -6.45 -2.98 -2.32
CA ILE A 53 -5.51 -3.75 -1.49
C ILE A 53 -4.47 -4.45 -2.39
N THR A 54 -3.21 -4.02 -2.29
CA THR A 54 -2.10 -4.53 -3.11
C THR A 54 -1.32 -5.67 -2.46
N ASP A 55 -1.35 -5.75 -1.14
CA ASP A 55 -0.62 -6.71 -0.32
C ASP A 55 -1.44 -7.12 0.89
N THR A 56 -1.21 -8.33 1.38
CA THR A 56 -1.87 -8.89 2.57
C THR A 56 -0.83 -9.64 3.40
N PRO A 57 -1.11 -9.97 4.68
CA PRO A 57 -0.20 -10.80 5.47
C PRO A 57 0.15 -12.14 4.81
N ARG A 58 -0.76 -12.70 3.99
CA ARG A 58 -0.53 -13.94 3.22
C ARG A 58 0.13 -13.72 1.86
N GLN A 59 0.13 -12.49 1.37
CA GLN A 59 0.69 -12.09 0.08
C GLN A 59 1.65 -10.93 0.29
N ALA A 60 2.75 -11.21 1.02
CA ALA A 60 3.78 -10.23 1.33
C ALA A 60 4.50 -9.73 0.07
N PHE A 61 5.26 -8.65 0.26
CA PHE A 61 6.09 -8.07 -0.78
C PHE A 61 7.13 -9.08 -1.33
N PRO A 62 7.48 -8.98 -2.63
CA PRO A 62 8.44 -9.89 -3.27
C PRO A 62 9.90 -9.66 -2.84
N ALA A 63 10.17 -8.55 -2.17
CA ALA A 63 11.45 -8.17 -1.57
C ALA A 63 11.19 -7.34 -0.30
N PRO A 64 12.16 -7.21 0.61
CA PRO A 64 12.06 -6.32 1.77
C PRO A 64 11.63 -4.92 1.36
N ALA A 65 10.74 -4.29 2.13
CA ALA A 65 10.14 -3.03 1.73
C ALA A 65 11.17 -1.92 1.50
N LYS A 66 12.24 -1.88 2.32
CA LYS A 66 13.38 -0.95 2.14
C LYS A 66 14.13 -1.06 0.81
N ILE A 67 14.03 -2.20 0.13
CA ILE A 67 14.63 -2.42 -1.20
C ILE A 67 13.66 -1.98 -2.30
N LEU A 68 12.35 -2.13 -2.06
CA LEU A 68 11.30 -1.74 -3.00
C LEU A 68 11.02 -0.24 -2.98
N PHE A 69 11.07 0.36 -1.79
CA PHE A 69 10.70 1.73 -1.51
C PHE A 69 11.85 2.37 -0.72
N ASP A 70 12.64 3.22 -1.37
CA ASP A 70 13.53 4.15 -0.68
C ASP A 70 12.63 5.22 -0.05
N MET A 71 12.38 5.07 1.24
CA MET A 71 11.51 5.97 2.00
C MET A 71 12.14 7.37 2.18
N GLU A 72 13.48 7.48 2.10
CA GLU A 72 14.15 8.78 2.21
C GLU A 72 14.12 9.56 0.89
N ARG A 73 14.19 8.85 -0.25
CA ARG A 73 14.16 9.46 -1.59
C ARG A 73 12.82 9.36 -2.31
N GLN A 74 11.81 8.75 -1.68
CA GLN A 74 10.51 8.40 -2.28
C GLN A 74 10.62 7.69 -3.65
N ARG A 75 11.70 6.93 -3.88
CA ARG A 75 12.01 6.27 -5.16
C ARG A 75 12.48 4.85 -4.93
N THR A 76 12.54 4.01 -5.94
CA THR A 76 13.17 2.69 -5.78
C THR A 76 14.68 2.81 -6.01
N ASP A 77 15.51 2.33 -5.09
CA ASP A 77 16.95 2.19 -5.35
C ASP A 77 17.18 1.00 -6.29
N TYR A 78 17.24 1.30 -7.59
CA TYR A 78 17.46 0.31 -8.64
C TYR A 78 18.78 -0.46 -8.48
N ARG A 79 19.80 0.11 -7.82
CA ARG A 79 21.07 -0.60 -7.58
C ARG A 79 20.87 -1.70 -6.53
N GLN A 80 20.23 -1.37 -5.41
CA GLN A 80 19.92 -2.36 -4.37
C GLN A 80 18.95 -3.42 -4.88
N LEU A 81 17.93 -3.01 -5.65
CA LEU A 81 16.97 -3.95 -6.23
C LEU A 81 17.64 -4.91 -7.23
N SER A 82 18.49 -4.40 -8.13
CA SER A 82 19.20 -5.25 -9.10
C SER A 82 20.17 -6.21 -8.42
N LEU A 83 20.92 -5.77 -7.40
CA LEU A 83 21.76 -6.65 -6.58
C LEU A 83 20.94 -7.73 -5.86
N TYR A 84 19.76 -7.39 -5.33
CA TYR A 84 18.87 -8.36 -4.68
C TYR A 84 18.36 -9.41 -5.66
N VAL A 85 17.95 -9.00 -6.87
CA VAL A 85 17.48 -9.90 -7.93
C VAL A 85 18.60 -10.82 -8.42
N LEU A 86 19.82 -10.30 -8.59
CA LEU A 86 20.98 -11.11 -8.97
C LEU A 86 21.29 -12.21 -7.94
N LYS A 87 21.14 -11.90 -6.64
CA LYS A 87 21.31 -12.87 -5.56
C LYS A 87 20.11 -13.82 -5.39
N ASN A 88 18.93 -13.45 -5.88
CA ASN A 88 17.69 -14.20 -5.71
C ASN A 88 16.91 -14.26 -7.03
N PRO A 89 17.34 -15.04 -8.04
CA PRO A 89 16.73 -15.01 -9.38
C PRO A 89 15.23 -15.36 -9.36
N ALA A 90 14.78 -16.20 -8.43
CA ALA A 90 13.35 -16.51 -8.23
C ALA A 90 12.52 -15.30 -7.75
N SER A 91 13.13 -14.27 -7.16
CA SER A 91 12.43 -13.03 -6.77
C SER A 91 12.01 -12.19 -7.97
N LEU A 92 12.68 -12.32 -9.12
CA LEU A 92 12.28 -11.63 -10.35
C LEU A 92 10.85 -11.99 -10.77
N TRP A 93 10.52 -13.28 -10.76
CA TRP A 93 9.16 -13.75 -11.06
C TRP A 93 8.12 -13.22 -10.07
N ARG A 94 8.48 -13.16 -8.78
CA ARG A 94 7.61 -12.58 -7.74
C ARG A 94 7.42 -11.08 -7.92
N LEU A 95 8.46 -10.35 -8.32
CA LEU A 95 8.41 -8.92 -8.65
C LEU A 95 7.52 -8.64 -9.85
N VAL A 96 7.68 -9.39 -10.94
CA VAL A 96 6.84 -9.25 -12.15
C VAL A 96 5.37 -9.51 -11.80
N ARG A 97 5.08 -10.60 -11.08
CA ARG A 97 3.71 -10.93 -10.64
C ARG A 97 3.14 -9.87 -9.72
N PHE A 98 3.95 -9.32 -8.81
CA PHE A 98 3.55 -8.21 -7.96
C PHE A 98 3.22 -6.96 -8.79
N GLY A 99 4.07 -6.58 -9.75
CA GLY A 99 3.83 -5.46 -10.65
C GLY A 99 2.53 -5.59 -11.45
N ILE A 100 2.23 -6.78 -12.00
CA ILE A 100 0.96 -7.04 -12.70
C ILE A 100 -0.23 -6.85 -11.76
N ARG A 101 -0.17 -7.38 -10.53
CA ARG A 101 -1.25 -7.21 -9.53
C ARG A 101 -1.47 -5.75 -9.18
N VAL A 102 -0.39 -5.00 -8.94
CA VAL A 102 -0.47 -3.55 -8.67
C VAL A 102 -1.08 -2.81 -9.86
N ALA A 103 -0.69 -3.16 -11.09
CA ALA A 103 -1.25 -2.54 -12.29
C ALA A 103 -2.76 -2.79 -12.43
N HIS A 104 -3.23 -4.02 -12.14
CA HIS A 104 -4.65 -4.36 -12.11
C HIS A 104 -5.41 -3.61 -11.01
N ALA A 105 -4.87 -3.60 -9.79
CA ALA A 105 -5.46 -2.87 -8.66
C ALA A 105 -5.58 -1.37 -8.96
N ARG A 106 -4.54 -0.77 -9.53
CA ARG A 106 -4.54 0.64 -9.98
C ARG A 106 -5.61 0.88 -11.05
N LYS A 107 -5.69 0.01 -12.06
CA LYS A 107 -6.69 0.14 -13.13
C LYS A 107 -8.12 0.12 -12.56
N ALA A 108 -8.41 -0.87 -11.71
CA ALA A 108 -9.72 -0.99 -11.07
C ALA A 108 -10.07 0.25 -10.23
N LEU A 109 -9.12 0.73 -9.42
CA LEU A 109 -9.31 1.94 -8.61
C LEU A 109 -9.59 3.17 -9.48
N THR A 110 -8.82 3.37 -10.57
CA THR A 110 -9.05 4.47 -11.52
C THR A 110 -10.44 4.38 -12.15
N GLU A 111 -10.85 3.19 -12.62
CA GLU A 111 -12.16 2.98 -13.22
C GLU A 111 -13.29 3.28 -12.23
N THR A 112 -13.17 2.82 -10.98
CA THR A 112 -14.13 3.12 -9.92
C THR A 112 -14.21 4.61 -9.61
N ILE A 113 -13.07 5.31 -9.51
CA ILE A 113 -13.05 6.76 -9.26
C ILE A 113 -13.73 7.51 -10.41
N VAL A 114 -13.38 7.19 -11.65
CA VAL A 114 -13.99 7.82 -12.84
C VAL A 114 -15.49 7.57 -12.88
N HIS A 115 -15.94 6.35 -12.57
CA HIS A 115 -17.35 6.03 -12.48
C HIS A 115 -18.05 6.83 -11.37
N LEU A 116 -17.47 6.89 -10.17
CA LEU A 116 -18.05 7.60 -9.03
C LEU A 116 -18.18 9.09 -9.33
N VAL A 117 -17.12 9.73 -9.83
CA VAL A 117 -17.13 11.17 -10.17
C VAL A 117 -18.15 11.50 -11.27
N ARG A 118 -18.40 10.60 -12.21
CA ARG A 118 -19.40 10.81 -13.28
C ARG A 118 -20.85 10.64 -12.83
N ASN A 119 -21.08 9.96 -11.71
CA ASN A 119 -22.43 9.66 -11.18
C ASN A 119 -22.73 10.39 -9.86
N LEU A 120 -21.82 11.25 -9.39
CA LEU A 120 -22.06 12.26 -8.38
C LEU A 120 -22.72 13.49 -9.01
#